data_AF-L0D9P1-F1
#
_entry.id   AF-L0D9P1-F1
#
_cell.length_a   1.000
_cell.length_b   1.000
_cell.length_c   1.000
_cell.angle_alpha   90.00
_cell.angle_beta   90.00
_cell.angle_gamma   90.00
#
_symmetry.space_group_name_H-M   'P 1'
#
loop_
_entity.id
_entity.type
_entity.pdbx_description
1 polymer ?
#
loop_
_entity_poly.entity_id
_entity_poly.type
_entity_poly.pdbx_seq_one_letter_code
_entity_poly.pdbx_strand_id
1 'polypeptide(L)'
;MEGFSSPGNLRVLKQGLARRIREIREAFDSEDDGECLAESLGLPARTWWNYEAGCTMPATVLLELIELTRAHPHWLLTGEGDPYMTCRAEGTAIRSRGGPTRQAEGP
;
A
#
# COMPACT_ATOMS: atom_id res chain seq x y z
N MET A 1 -25.85 24.25 1.75
CA MET A 1 -24.82 23.60 0.92
C MET A 1 -23.48 24.04 1.47
N GLU A 2 -23.07 23.46 2.59
CA GLU A 2 -21.83 23.84 3.28
C GLU A 2 -21.13 22.56 3.73
N GLY A 3 -20.07 22.21 3.00
CA GLY A 3 -19.30 20.99 3.21
C GLY A 3 -17.86 21.17 2.76
N PHE A 4 -17.32 22.38 2.89
CA PHE A 4 -15.88 22.57 2.77
C PHE A 4 -15.24 22.20 4.10
N SER A 5 -14.85 20.93 4.16
CA SER A 5 -13.91 20.30 5.10
C SER A 5 -13.36 21.23 6.18
N SER A 6 -13.83 21.06 7.42
CA SER A 6 -13.26 21.74 8.58
C SER A 6 -11.74 21.53 8.63
N PRO A 7 -10.92 22.58 8.86
CA PRO A 7 -9.46 22.49 8.86
C PRO A 7 -8.91 21.50 9.91
N GLY A 8 -9.71 21.17 10.93
CA GLY A 8 -9.40 20.12 11.90
C GLY A 8 -9.24 18.73 11.25
N ASN A 9 -10.05 18.41 10.23
CA ASN A 9 -9.99 17.12 9.55
C ASN A 9 -8.70 16.97 8.74
N LEU A 10 -8.27 18.02 8.04
CA LEU A 10 -7.03 17.98 7.24
C LEU A 10 -5.77 17.81 8.11
N ARG A 11 -5.72 18.46 9.28
CA ARG A 11 -4.58 18.32 10.19
C ARG A 11 -4.47 16.89 10.74
N VAL A 12 -5.60 16.31 11.15
CA VAL A 12 -5.68 14.92 11.64
C VAL A 12 -5.28 13.94 10.54
N LEU A 13 -5.78 14.14 9.31
CA LEU A 13 -5.40 13.33 8.14
C LEU A 13 -3.89 13.41 7.86
N LYS A 14 -3.30 14.61 7.86
CA LYS A 14 -1.85 14.79 7.64
C LYS A 14 -1.01 14.08 8.69
N GLN A 15 -1.37 14.21 9.98
CA GLN A 15 -0.67 13.54 11.07
C GLN A 15 -0.83 12.02 10.99
N GLY A 16 -2.03 11.54 10.67
CA GLY A 16 -2.28 10.12 10.47
C GLY A 16 -1.47 9.54 9.30
N LEU A 17 -1.42 10.24 8.17
CA LEU A 17 -0.59 9.87 7.02
C LEU A 17 0.91 9.86 7.40
N ALA A 18 1.39 10.92 8.05
CA ALA A 18 2.78 11.06 8.47
C ALA A 18 3.26 9.92 9.39
N ARG A 19 2.39 9.48 10.31
CA ARG A 19 2.65 8.31 11.16
C ARG A 19 2.78 7.02 10.34
N ARG A 20 1.86 6.77 9.41
CA ARG A 20 1.82 5.53 8.62
C ARG A 20 2.96 5.42 7.62
N ILE A 21 3.39 6.51 7.00
CA ILE A 21 4.58 6.49 6.13
C ILE A 21 5.85 6.19 6.94
N ARG A 22 5.91 6.61 8.21
CA ARG A 22 7.00 6.24 9.11
C ARG A 22 6.97 4.74 9.43
N GLU A 23 5.79 4.18 9.71
CA GLU A 23 5.62 2.73 9.92
C GLU A 23 6.10 1.93 8.70
N ILE A 24 5.77 2.40 7.49
CA ILE A 24 6.26 1.79 6.24
C ILE A 24 7.79 1.89 6.11
N ARG A 25 8.37 3.06 6.40
CA ARG A 25 9.83 3.21 6.36
C ARG A 25 10.51 2.25 7.35
N GLU A 26 10.02 2.19 8.58
CA GLU A 26 10.61 1.32 9.61
C GLU A 26 10.52 -0.15 9.22
N ALA A 27 9.46 -0.57 8.52
CA ALA A 27 9.36 -1.92 7.96
C ALA A 27 10.33 -2.14 6.79
N PHE A 28 10.36 -1.23 5.82
CA PHE A 28 11.21 -1.34 4.62
C PHE A 28 12.70 -1.31 4.96
N ASP A 29 13.14 -0.36 5.79
CA ASP A 29 14.55 -0.22 6.21
C ASP A 29 15.00 -1.35 7.15
N SER A 30 14.07 -2.16 7.66
CA SER A 30 14.39 -3.33 8.49
C SER A 30 14.70 -4.58 7.66
N GLU A 31 14.46 -4.56 6.35
CA GLU A 31 14.87 -5.63 5.42
C GLU A 31 16.36 -5.46 5.03
N ASP A 32 17.10 -6.56 5.05
CA ASP A 32 18.58 -6.69 5.13
C ASP A 32 19.38 -6.23 3.87
N ASP A 33 18.86 -5.28 3.08
CA ASP A 33 19.47 -4.84 1.82
C ASP A 33 20.21 -3.49 1.91
N GLY A 34 20.27 -2.86 3.08
CA GLY A 34 21.09 -1.67 3.34
C GLY A 34 20.71 -0.39 2.58
N GLU A 35 19.77 -0.47 1.64
CA GLU A 35 19.16 0.67 0.97
C GLU A 35 17.99 1.18 1.80
N CYS A 36 18.04 2.45 2.23
CA CYS A 36 16.91 3.03 2.94
C CYS A 36 15.86 3.55 1.95
N LEU A 37 14.60 3.56 2.37
CA LEU A 37 13.46 3.97 1.55
C LEU A 37 13.64 5.35 0.90
N ALA A 38 14.29 6.30 1.59
CA ALA A 38 14.54 7.62 1.05
C ALA A 38 15.50 7.60 -0.16
N GLU A 39 16.51 6.74 -0.12
CA GLU A 39 17.47 6.55 -1.21
C GLU A 39 16.83 5.87 -2.42
N SER A 40 16.02 4.83 -2.20
CA SER A 40 15.26 4.16 -3.26
C SER A 40 14.28 5.11 -3.97
N LEU A 41 13.78 6.14 -3.27
CA LEU A 41 12.93 7.20 -3.84
C LEU A 41 13.74 8.38 -4.44
N GLY A 42 15.07 8.34 -4.38
CA GLY A 42 15.94 9.43 -4.87
C GLY A 42 15.79 10.72 -4.08
N LEU A 43 15.39 10.64 -2.80
CA LEU A 43 15.10 11.80 -1.95
C LEU A 43 16.20 12.00 -0.89
N PRO A 44 16.53 13.27 -0.55
CA PRO A 44 17.33 13.54 0.63
C PRO A 44 16.63 13.05 1.91
N ALA A 45 17.37 12.43 2.82
CA ALA A 45 16.83 11.94 4.11
C ALA A 45 16.07 13.03 4.89
N ARG A 46 16.52 14.28 4.82
CA ARG A 46 15.82 15.43 5.44
C ARG A 46 14.44 15.69 4.84
N THR A 47 14.29 15.51 3.54
CA THR A 47 13.01 15.65 2.85
C THR A 47 12.03 14.58 3.34
N TRP A 48 12.51 13.35 3.52
CA TRP A 48 11.71 12.27 4.09
C TRP A 48 11.27 12.57 5.53
N TRP A 49 12.19 13.01 6.40
CA TRP A 49 11.86 13.41 7.78
C TRP A 49 10.74 14.47 7.79
N ASN A 50 10.80 15.48 6.91
CA ASN A 50 9.77 16.50 6.84
C ASN A 50 8.39 15.90 6.58
N TYR A 51 8.29 14.88 5.73
CA TYR A 51 7.03 14.18 5.48
C TYR A 51 6.55 13.41 6.71
N GLU A 52 7.45 12.70 7.42
CA GLU A 52 7.12 12.04 8.69
C GLU A 52 6.70 13.03 9.80
N ALA A 53 7.12 14.29 9.70
CA ALA A 53 6.71 15.37 10.59
C ALA A 53 5.36 16.02 10.19
N GLY A 54 4.73 15.58 9.09
CA GLY A 54 3.44 16.08 8.62
C GLY A 54 3.51 17.25 7.64
N CYS A 55 4.68 17.54 7.06
CA CYS A 55 4.74 18.42 5.90
C CYS A 55 3.97 17.82 4.73
N THR A 56 3.45 18.68 3.85
CA THR A 56 2.74 18.23 2.65
C THR A 56 3.69 17.45 1.74
N MET A 57 3.38 16.18 1.50
CA MET A 57 4.08 15.33 0.54
C MET A 57 3.50 15.57 -0.87
N PRO A 58 4.35 15.73 -1.91
CA PRO A 58 3.88 15.72 -3.29
C PRO A 58 3.19 14.40 -3.64
N ALA A 59 2.10 14.45 -4.42
CA ALA A 59 1.38 13.24 -4.82
C ALA A 59 2.26 12.25 -5.58
N THR A 60 3.22 12.73 -6.36
CA THR A 60 4.17 11.87 -7.10
C THR A 60 5.02 11.02 -6.17
N VAL A 61 5.54 11.60 -5.09
CA VAL A 61 6.33 10.87 -4.07
C VAL A 61 5.46 9.81 -3.38
N LEU A 62 4.20 10.12 -3.09
CA LEU A 62 3.27 9.14 -2.51
C LEU A 62 3.00 7.97 -3.46
N LEU A 63 2.87 8.23 -4.76
CA LEU A 63 2.67 7.18 -5.76
C LEU A 63 3.89 6.29 -5.92
N GLU A 64 5.10 6.87 -5.94
CA GLU A 64 6.36 6.11 -5.98
C GLU A 64 6.55 5.25 -4.73
N LEU A 65 6.23 5.79 -3.55
CA LEU A 65 6.21 5.06 -2.28
C LEU A 65 5.28 3.84 -2.35
N ILE A 66 4.05 4.03 -2.86
CA ILE A 66 3.08 2.94 -3.01
C ILE A 66 3.59 1.86 -3.96
N GLU A 67 4.18 2.24 -5.10
CA GLU A 67 4.69 1.27 -6.07
C GLU A 67 5.86 0.45 -5.48
N LEU A 68 6.77 1.13 -4.78
CA LEU A 68 7.95 0.51 -4.18
C LEU A 68 7.59 -0.42 -3.02
N THR A 69 6.71 0.02 -2.12
CA THR A 69 6.42 -0.69 -0.86
C THR A 69 5.17 -1.56 -0.93
N ARG A 70 4.40 -1.46 -2.01
CA ARG A 70 3.06 -2.07 -2.14
C ARG A 70 2.11 -1.63 -1.03
N ALA A 71 2.32 -0.46 -0.43
CA ALA A 71 1.43 0.05 0.60
C ALA A 71 -0.01 0.26 0.07
N HIS A 72 -1.01 -0.14 0.84
CA HIS A 72 -2.40 -0.04 0.43
C HIS A 72 -2.91 1.41 0.57
N PRO A 73 -3.38 2.08 -0.51
CA PRO A 73 -3.77 3.50 -0.47
C PRO A 73 -4.89 3.81 0.51
N HIS A 74 -5.86 2.90 0.67
CA HIS A 74 -6.93 3.08 1.65
C HIS A 74 -6.37 3.09 3.08
N TRP A 75 -5.45 2.17 3.39
CA TRP A 75 -4.85 2.11 4.72
C TRP A 75 -3.98 3.34 5.01
N LEU A 76 -3.23 3.82 4.01
CA LEU A 76 -2.50 5.10 4.09
C LEU A 76 -3.40 6.30 4.35
N LEU A 77 -4.68 6.26 3.93
CA LEU A 77 -5.64 7.33 4.12
C LEU A 77 -6.38 7.20 5.46
N THR A 78 -6.94 6.02 5.77
CA THR A 78 -7.85 5.78 6.90
C THR A 78 -7.21 5.07 8.09
N GLY A 79 -6.29 4.14 7.82
CA GLY A 79 -5.58 3.34 8.83
C GLY A 79 -6.30 2.03 9.10
N GLU A 80 -7.32 1.76 8.30
CA GLU A 80 -8.19 0.60 8.39
C GLU A 80 -7.80 -0.41 7.29
N GLY A 81 -7.90 -1.70 7.61
CA GLY A 81 -7.54 -2.80 6.72
C GLY A 81 -6.04 -3.15 6.75
N ASP A 82 -5.60 -3.91 5.76
CA ASP A 82 -4.22 -4.35 5.63
C ASP A 82 -3.30 -3.22 5.15
N PRO A 83 -2.09 -3.07 5.73
CA PRO A 83 -1.15 -2.01 5.37
C PRO A 83 -0.56 -2.17 3.98
N TYR A 84 -0.49 -3.39 3.48
CA TYR A 84 0.08 -3.72 2.18
C TYR A 84 -0.96 -4.37 1.29
N MET A 85 -0.87 -4.09 -0.01
CA MET A 85 -1.64 -4.81 -1.01
C MET A 85 -1.18 -6.27 -0.95
N THR A 86 -2.10 -7.17 -0.60
CA THR A 86 -1.80 -8.60 -0.70
C THR A 86 -1.46 -8.89 -2.16
N CYS A 87 -0.32 -9.54 -2.41
CA CYS A 87 -0.11 -10.24 -3.66
C CYS A 87 -1.19 -11.31 -3.73
N ARG A 88 -2.34 -10.97 -4.31
CA ARG A 88 -3.38 -11.93 -4.58
C ARG A 88 -2.77 -12.92 -5.55
N ALA A 89 -2.38 -14.10 -5.04
CA ALA A 89 -2.06 -15.23 -5.88
C ALA A 89 -3.33 -15.62 -6.64
N GLU A 90 -3.57 -14.98 -7.77
CA GLU A 90 -4.73 -15.23 -8.59
C GLU A 90 -4.43 -16.31 -9.63
N GLY A 91 -5.19 -17.41 -9.53
CA GLY A 91 -5.35 -18.37 -10.61
C GLY A 91 -4.88 -19.79 -10.32
N THR A 92 -5.59 -20.53 -9.46
CA THR A 92 -5.67 -22.00 -9.62
C THR A 92 -7.00 -22.52 -9.11
N ALA A 93 -7.97 -22.60 -10.03
CA ALA A 93 -8.82 -23.78 -10.24
C ALA A 93 -9.94 -23.48 -11.25
N ILE A 94 -9.59 -23.10 -12.48
CA ILE A 94 -10.46 -23.41 -13.63
C ILE A 94 -9.85 -24.63 -14.32
N ARG A 95 -9.86 -25.78 -13.63
CA ARG A 95 -9.75 -27.06 -14.33
C ARG A 95 -11.15 -27.39 -14.84
N SER A 96 -11.37 -27.01 -16.08
CA SER A 96 -12.22 -27.69 -17.04
C SER A 96 -12.19 -29.21 -16.79
N ARG A 97 -13.20 -29.73 -16.09
CA ARG A 97 -13.57 -31.13 -16.25
C ARG A 97 -14.38 -31.23 -17.54
N GLY A 98 -13.65 -31.32 -18.65
CA GLY A 98 -14.14 -32.08 -19.79
C GLY A 98 -14.46 -33.49 -19.28
N GLY A 99 -15.71 -33.91 -19.47
CA GLY A 99 -16.13 -35.26 -19.13
C GLY A 99 -15.49 -36.28 -20.08
N PRO A 100 -15.27 -37.52 -19.62
CA PRO A 100 -15.25 -38.67 -20.50
C PRO A 100 -16.65 -39.28 -20.55
N THR A 101 -17.24 -39.21 -21.73
CA THR A 101 -18.26 -40.15 -22.23
C THR A 101 -17.74 -41.59 -22.13
N ARG A 102 -18.68 -42.57 -22.09
CA ARG A 102 -18.57 -44.04 -22.23
C ARG A 102 -18.44 -44.82 -20.90
N GLN A 103 -19.21 -45.89 -20.60
CA GLN A 103 -20.08 -46.76 -21.41
C GLN A 103 -21.28 -47.29 -20.59
N ALA A 104 -22.35 -47.59 -21.31
CA ALA A 104 -23.37 -48.55 -20.90
C ALA A 104 -22.80 -49.96 -20.99
N GLU A 105 -23.03 -50.82 -20.00
CA GLU A 105 -23.20 -52.27 -20.16
C GLU A 105 -24.11 -52.79 -19.03
N GLY A 106 -25.22 -53.44 -19.41
CA GLY A 106 -26.12 -54.20 -18.54
C GLY A 106 -25.58 -55.60 -18.25
N PRO A 107 -26.26 -56.36 -17.39
CA PRO A 107 -27.39 -57.18 -17.85
C PRO A 107 -28.66 -57.10 -17.01
#